data_AF-A0A935A7C1-F1
#
_entry.id   AF-A0A935A7C1-F1
#
_cell.length_a   1.000
_cell.length_b   1.000
_cell.length_c   1.000
_cell.angle_alpha   90.00
_cell.angle_beta   90.00
_cell.angle_gamma   90.00
#
_symmetry.space_group_name_H-M   'P 1'
#
loop_
_entity.id
_entity.type
_entity.pdbx_description
1 polymer ?
#
loop_
_entity_poly.entity_id
_entity_poly.type
_entity_poly.pdbx_seq_one_letter_code
_entity_poly.pdbx_strand_id
1 'polypeptide(L)'
;MMDDDTRSWMRALPRRLHLDIGGRRLAVVHGGAHRINEYSVASTPPDIKYKEIEATGCDGVLSGHCGLPFTEIVDGRLWHNAGAIGIPANDGTHRTWYSTITPYHGKLCIELHPLDYDYQITARKMRQAGLSERYALALQTGLWPAAPFFPRLSKRSADVHSYQANRLVIRQTIHLLSNRPYRKNVMLDYVQYLCGSVQTAFGAGLRI
;
A
#
# COMPACT_ATOMS: atom_id res chain seq x y z
N MET A 1 20.58 15.65 5.74
CA MET A 1 20.14 15.31 7.12
C MET A 1 18.79 15.99 7.31
N MET A 2 17.77 15.31 7.86
CA MET A 2 16.49 15.97 8.17
C MET A 2 16.71 17.05 9.24
N ASP A 3 16.02 18.17 9.13
CA ASP A 3 15.99 19.21 10.18
C ASP A 3 15.05 18.83 11.34
N ASP A 4 15.09 19.63 12.40
CA ASP A 4 14.31 19.38 13.61
C ASP A 4 12.81 19.59 13.41
N ASP A 5 12.41 20.52 12.55
CA ASP A 5 11.01 20.78 12.22
C ASP A 5 10.39 19.56 11.55
N THR A 6 11.10 18.97 10.57
CA THR A 6 10.70 17.74 9.89
C THR A 6 10.61 16.58 10.89
N ARG A 7 11.58 16.43 11.80
CA ARG A 7 11.54 15.39 12.86
C ARG A 7 10.37 15.60 13.82
N SER A 8 10.07 16.83 14.19
CA SER A 8 8.96 17.20 15.07
C SER A 8 7.63 16.86 14.42
N TRP A 9 7.45 17.27 13.16
CA TRP A 9 6.27 16.97 12.36
C TRP A 9 6.03 15.46 12.21
N MET A 10 7.06 14.67 11.87
CA MET A 10 6.92 13.21 11.74
C MET A 10 6.52 12.53 13.05
N ARG A 11 7.02 13.03 14.20
CA ARG A 11 6.64 12.52 15.53
C ARG A 11 5.20 12.82 15.90
N ALA A 12 4.63 13.89 15.36
CA ALA A 12 3.24 14.27 15.60
C ALA A 12 2.23 13.47 14.76
N LEU A 13 2.69 12.68 13.78
CA LEU A 13 1.80 11.89 12.94
C LEU A 13 1.07 10.82 13.79
N PRO A 14 -0.26 10.69 13.64
CA PRO A 14 -1.03 9.73 14.39
C PRO A 14 -0.67 8.31 13.98
N ARG A 15 -0.65 7.40 14.97
CA ARG A 15 -0.38 5.96 14.72
C ARG A 15 -1.49 5.27 13.93
N ARG A 16 -2.69 5.85 13.93
CA ARG A 16 -3.90 5.33 13.27
C ARG A 16 -4.78 6.50 12.85
N LEU A 17 -5.36 6.41 11.65
CA LEU A 17 -6.48 7.25 11.24
C LEU A 17 -7.75 6.43 11.09
N HIS A 18 -8.89 7.11 11.09
CA HIS A 18 -10.17 6.54 10.67
C HIS A 18 -10.70 7.31 9.46
N LEU A 19 -11.22 6.59 8.47
CA LEU A 19 -11.84 7.15 7.28
C LEU A 19 -13.25 6.56 7.15
N ASP A 20 -14.23 7.42 6.88
CA ASP A 20 -15.59 6.98 6.56
C ASP A 20 -15.80 7.11 5.04
N ILE A 21 -15.89 5.97 4.34
CA ILE A 21 -16.05 5.91 2.88
C ILE A 21 -17.23 5.01 2.55
N GLY A 22 -18.21 5.52 1.81
CA GLY A 22 -19.37 4.71 1.38
C GLY A 22 -20.18 4.11 2.53
N GLY A 23 -20.24 4.79 3.69
CA GLY A 23 -20.91 4.29 4.90
C GLY A 23 -20.13 3.19 5.64
N ARG A 24 -18.86 2.97 5.31
CA ARG A 24 -17.95 2.05 5.99
C ARG A 24 -16.88 2.83 6.72
N ARG A 25 -16.65 2.48 7.98
CA ARG A 25 -15.57 3.02 8.79
C ARG A 25 -14.33 2.15 8.62
N LEU A 26 -13.23 2.73 8.15
CA LEU A 26 -11.98 2.05 7.87
C LEU A 26 -10.85 2.60 8.74
N ALA A 27 -10.06 1.71 9.33
CA ALA A 27 -8.85 2.10 10.05
C ALA A 27 -7.64 2.11 9.12
N VAL A 28 -6.85 3.18 9.17
CA VAL A 28 -5.59 3.30 8.43
C VAL A 28 -4.44 3.03 9.39
N VAL A 29 -3.62 2.03 9.10
CA VAL A 29 -2.47 1.62 9.92
C VAL A 29 -1.24 1.43 9.04
N HIS A 30 -0.05 1.51 9.64
CA HIS A 30 1.19 1.24 8.90
C HIS A 30 1.33 -0.26 8.59
N GLY A 31 1.30 -1.13 9.60
CA GLY A 31 1.36 -2.60 9.43
C GLY A 31 0.20 -3.31 10.11
N GLY A 32 0.11 -3.18 11.44
CA GLY A 32 -0.97 -3.74 12.26
C GLY A 32 -1.53 -2.73 13.26
N ALA A 33 -2.71 -3.05 13.78
CA ALA A 33 -3.38 -2.36 14.86
C ALA A 33 -2.64 -2.53 16.20
N HIS A 34 -2.09 -3.71 16.48
CA HIS A 34 -1.31 -3.98 17.70
C HIS A 34 0.17 -3.59 17.56
N ARG A 35 0.79 -3.94 16.43
CA ARG A 35 2.22 -3.68 16.17
C ARG A 35 2.37 -2.91 14.88
N ILE A 36 3.09 -1.79 14.95
CA ILE A 36 3.24 -0.87 13.80
C ILE A 36 3.96 -1.56 12.64
N ASN A 37 4.94 -2.41 12.92
CA ASN A 37 5.75 -3.15 11.96
C ASN A 37 5.24 -4.59 11.72
N GLU A 38 3.95 -4.84 11.94
CA GLU A 38 3.36 -6.14 11.63
C GLU A 38 3.41 -6.40 10.12
N TYR A 39 3.88 -7.58 9.72
CA TYR A 39 4.10 -7.92 8.32
C TYR A 39 2.99 -8.82 7.80
N SER A 40 1.87 -8.21 7.40
CA SER A 40 0.70 -8.92 6.86
C SER A 40 0.72 -8.96 5.33
N VAL A 41 0.77 -10.16 4.78
CA VAL A 41 0.74 -10.45 3.33
C VAL A 41 -0.49 -11.28 2.96
N ALA A 42 -0.76 -11.48 1.67
CA ALA A 42 -1.88 -12.28 1.20
C ALA A 42 -1.93 -13.68 1.86
N SER A 43 -0.78 -14.34 2.04
CA SER A 43 -0.68 -15.66 2.67
C SER A 43 -0.70 -15.66 4.21
N THR A 44 -0.74 -14.49 4.87
CA THR A 44 -0.88 -14.42 6.33
C THR A 44 -2.22 -15.04 6.74
N PRO A 45 -2.25 -15.96 7.73
CA PRO A 45 -3.48 -16.61 8.19
C PRO A 45 -4.62 -15.62 8.47
N PRO A 46 -5.86 -15.91 8.02
CA PRO A 46 -6.99 -14.99 8.18
C PRO A 46 -7.31 -14.63 9.64
N ASP A 47 -7.08 -15.53 10.59
CA ASP A 47 -7.33 -15.28 12.02
C ASP A 47 -6.44 -14.18 12.61
N ILE A 48 -5.21 -14.03 12.09
CA ILE A 48 -4.31 -12.95 12.46
C ILE A 48 -4.88 -11.61 11.97
N LYS A 49 -5.22 -11.52 10.68
CA LYS A 49 -5.84 -10.32 10.09
C LYS A 49 -7.16 -9.97 10.78
N TYR A 50 -7.96 -10.97 11.13
CA TYR A 50 -9.22 -10.79 11.85
C TYR A 50 -9.00 -10.08 13.19
N LYS A 51 -8.07 -10.58 14.01
CA LYS A 51 -7.73 -9.97 15.31
C LYS A 51 -7.23 -8.53 15.15
N GLU A 52 -6.42 -8.27 14.13
CA GLU A 52 -5.94 -6.92 13.82
C GLU A 52 -7.10 -5.98 13.43
N ILE A 53 -8.05 -6.44 12.62
CA ILE A 53 -9.25 -5.65 12.27
C ILE A 53 -10.13 -5.44 13.51
N GLU A 54 -10.37 -6.47 14.31
CA GLU A 54 -11.19 -6.41 15.51
C GLU A 54 -10.68 -5.38 16.51
N ALA A 55 -9.36 -5.31 16.72
CA ALA A 55 -8.70 -4.30 17.56
C ALA A 55 -8.85 -2.86 17.05
N THR A 56 -9.46 -2.65 15.88
CA THR A 56 -9.82 -1.32 15.37
C THR A 56 -11.26 -0.91 15.61
N GLY A 57 -12.16 -1.86 15.90
CA GLY A 57 -13.60 -1.59 15.96
C GLY A 57 -14.18 -1.04 14.64
N CYS A 58 -13.47 -1.19 13.53
CA CYS A 58 -13.85 -0.68 12.21
C CYS A 58 -14.34 -1.83 11.31
N ASP A 59 -14.98 -1.47 10.18
CA ASP A 59 -15.44 -2.41 9.15
C ASP A 59 -14.28 -2.99 8.32
N GLY A 60 -13.08 -2.45 8.49
CA GLY A 60 -11.88 -2.95 7.83
C GLY A 60 -10.64 -2.08 8.08
N VAL A 61 -9.53 -2.54 7.50
CA VAL A 61 -8.20 -1.96 7.65
C VAL A 61 -7.59 -1.66 6.29
N LEU A 62 -7.03 -0.46 6.16
CA LEU A 62 -6.10 -0.05 5.11
C LEU A 62 -4.69 -0.08 5.72
N SER A 63 -3.91 -1.08 5.36
CA SER A 63 -2.55 -1.31 5.84
C SER A 63 -1.51 -0.99 4.76
N GLY A 64 -0.26 -0.90 5.17
CA GLY A 64 0.92 -0.76 4.31
C GLY A 64 2.01 -1.72 4.80
N HIS A 65 3.21 -1.18 5.05
CA HIS A 65 4.38 -1.86 5.62
C HIS A 65 4.97 -3.03 4.80
N CYS A 66 4.19 -4.04 4.44
CA CYS A 66 4.70 -5.19 3.70
C CYS A 66 5.07 -4.84 2.24
N GLY A 67 4.61 -3.70 1.72
CA GLY A 67 4.95 -3.22 0.38
C GLY A 67 4.32 -4.01 -0.77
N LEU A 68 3.49 -5.01 -0.48
CA LEU A 68 2.82 -5.84 -1.47
C LEU A 68 1.36 -5.39 -1.65
N PRO A 69 0.91 -5.12 -2.89
CA PRO A 69 -0.49 -4.80 -3.17
C PRO A 69 -1.39 -6.03 -3.04
N PHE A 70 -2.42 -5.97 -2.17
CA PHE A 70 -3.47 -7.00 -2.14
C PHE A 70 -4.75 -6.52 -1.44
N THR A 71 -5.84 -7.23 -1.69
CA THR A 71 -7.12 -7.02 -1.02
C THR A 71 -7.69 -8.36 -0.62
N GLU A 72 -8.20 -8.45 0.60
CA GLU A 72 -8.81 -9.65 1.15
C GLU A 72 -10.04 -9.27 1.99
N ILE A 73 -11.02 -10.16 2.02
CA ILE A 73 -12.14 -10.08 2.96
C ILE A 73 -11.96 -11.17 4.00
N VAL A 74 -11.88 -10.76 5.25
CA VAL A 74 -11.65 -11.61 6.41
C VAL A 74 -12.88 -11.49 7.31
N ASP A 75 -13.64 -12.58 7.42
CA ASP A 75 -14.90 -12.63 8.19
C ASP A 75 -15.85 -11.45 7.87
N GLY A 76 -16.04 -11.17 6.58
CA GLY A 76 -16.89 -10.08 6.10
C GLY A 76 -16.30 -8.66 6.24
N ARG A 77 -15.09 -8.50 6.79
CA ARG A 77 -14.39 -7.22 6.95
C ARG A 77 -13.23 -7.06 5.98
N LEU A 78 -12.90 -5.82 5.63
CA LEU A 78 -11.87 -5.52 4.63
C LEU A 78 -10.46 -5.57 5.24
N TRP A 79 -9.51 -6.22 4.57
CA TRP A 79 -8.08 -5.97 4.70
C TRP A 79 -7.51 -5.56 3.34
N HIS A 80 -6.98 -4.35 3.24
CA HIS A 80 -6.40 -3.85 1.99
C HIS A 80 -5.00 -3.32 2.22
N ASN A 81 -4.07 -3.70 1.34
CA ASN A 81 -2.75 -3.13 1.24
C ASN A 81 -2.58 -2.50 -0.15
N ALA A 82 -2.28 -1.20 -0.17
CA ALA A 82 -2.12 -0.45 -1.41
C ALA A 82 -0.79 -0.74 -2.13
N GLY A 83 0.13 -1.46 -1.48
CA GLY A 83 1.52 -1.61 -1.90
C GLY A 83 2.36 -0.41 -1.49
N ALA A 84 3.50 -0.22 -2.16
CA ALA A 84 4.41 0.88 -1.91
C ALA A 84 4.66 1.71 -3.19
N ILE A 85 4.67 3.04 -3.06
CA ILE A 85 5.11 3.96 -4.12
C ILE A 85 6.64 4.00 -4.23
N GLY A 86 7.37 3.86 -3.11
CA GLY A 86 8.83 4.08 -3.08
C GLY A 86 9.69 2.86 -3.45
N ILE A 87 9.11 1.66 -3.55
CA ILE A 87 9.86 0.43 -3.84
C ILE A 87 8.98 -0.58 -4.61
N PRO A 88 9.52 -1.31 -5.60
CA PRO A 88 8.76 -2.31 -6.35
C PRO A 88 8.25 -3.46 -5.48
N ALA A 89 7.24 -4.20 -5.96
CA ALA A 89 6.55 -5.26 -5.19
C ALA A 89 7.29 -6.62 -5.13
N ASN A 90 8.62 -6.63 -5.32
CA ASN A 90 9.44 -7.85 -5.29
C ASN A 90 9.02 -8.94 -6.30
N ASP A 91 8.44 -8.54 -7.45
CA ASP A 91 7.92 -9.46 -8.47
C ASP A 91 8.78 -9.48 -9.75
N GLY A 92 9.98 -8.88 -9.70
CA GLY A 92 10.89 -8.78 -10.84
C GLY A 92 10.50 -7.69 -11.84
N THR A 93 9.54 -6.84 -11.50
CA THR A 93 9.15 -5.69 -12.32
C THR A 93 9.47 -4.38 -11.61
N HIS A 94 9.65 -3.29 -12.37
CA HIS A 94 10.07 -2.01 -11.80
C HIS A 94 8.92 -1.18 -11.24
N ARG A 95 7.68 -1.49 -11.61
CA ARG A 95 6.50 -0.73 -11.21
C ARG A 95 6.31 -0.74 -9.70
N THR A 96 5.73 0.35 -9.24
CA THR A 96 5.27 0.53 -7.85
C THR A 96 3.75 0.50 -7.84
N TRP A 97 3.12 0.63 -6.66
CA TRP A 97 1.68 0.44 -6.55
C TRP A 97 1.02 1.49 -5.67
N TYR A 98 -0.20 1.84 -6.06
CA TYR A 98 -1.14 2.59 -5.23
C TYR A 98 -2.55 2.07 -5.46
N SER A 99 -3.53 2.58 -4.71
CA SER A 99 -4.93 2.22 -4.86
C SER A 99 -5.84 3.41 -4.86
N THR A 100 -6.95 3.28 -5.58
CA THR A 100 -8.10 4.18 -5.45
C THR A 100 -9.24 3.42 -4.79
N ILE A 101 -9.90 4.09 -3.84
CA ILE A 101 -11.09 3.56 -3.17
C ILE A 101 -12.24 4.52 -3.44
N THR A 102 -13.32 4.00 -4.02
CA THR A 102 -14.51 4.79 -4.34
C THR A 102 -15.77 4.09 -3.84
N PRO A 103 -16.74 4.84 -3.28
CA PRO A 103 -18.05 4.28 -2.95
C PRO A 103 -18.86 4.03 -4.23
N TYR A 104 -19.47 2.85 -4.33
CA TYR A 104 -20.27 2.45 -5.49
C TYR A 104 -21.44 1.54 -5.05
N HIS A 105 -22.68 2.01 -5.22
CA HIS A 105 -23.92 1.30 -4.84
C HIS A 105 -23.89 0.64 -3.44
N GLY A 106 -23.52 1.40 -2.41
CA GLY A 106 -23.46 0.91 -1.02
C GLY A 106 -22.29 -0.04 -0.73
N LYS A 107 -21.32 -0.12 -1.65
CA LYS A 107 -20.10 -0.93 -1.55
C LYS A 107 -18.86 -0.05 -1.74
N LEU A 108 -17.71 -0.63 -1.45
CA LEU A 108 -16.41 -0.06 -1.80
C LEU A 108 -15.91 -0.72 -3.09
N CYS A 109 -15.56 0.09 -4.08
CA CYS A 109 -14.75 -0.32 -5.23
C CYS A 109 -13.30 0.02 -4.92
N ILE A 110 -12.43 -0.97 -5.00
CA ILE A 110 -10.99 -0.82 -4.76
C ILE A 110 -10.27 -1.25 -6.02
N GLU A 111 -9.46 -0.34 -6.57
CA GLU A 111 -8.67 -0.58 -7.77
C GLU A 111 -7.19 -0.41 -7.45
N LEU A 112 -6.40 -1.43 -7.79
CA LEU A 112 -4.95 -1.44 -7.64
C LEU A 112 -4.31 -0.97 -8.94
N HIS A 113 -3.52 0.09 -8.86
CA HIS A 113 -2.90 0.73 -10.02
C HIS A 113 -1.40 0.50 -10.00
N PRO A 114 -0.83 -0.07 -11.08
CA PRO A 114 0.61 -0.05 -11.28
C PRO A 114 1.05 1.39 -11.59
N LEU A 115 2.18 1.79 -11.03
CA LEU A 115 2.80 3.10 -11.24
C LEU A 115 4.20 2.92 -11.81
N ASP A 116 4.34 3.28 -13.09
CA ASP A 116 5.62 3.35 -13.77
C ASP A 116 6.34 4.66 -13.41
N TYR A 117 7.66 4.59 -13.30
CA TYR A 117 8.53 5.73 -13.05
C TYR A 117 9.91 5.48 -13.66
N ASP A 118 10.73 6.53 -13.79
CA ASP A 118 12.11 6.40 -14.23
C ASP A 118 12.98 5.84 -13.09
N TYR A 119 13.00 4.51 -13.00
CA TYR A 119 13.76 3.79 -12.01
C TYR A 119 15.28 3.95 -12.20
N GLN A 120 15.74 4.19 -13.43
CA GLN A 120 17.16 4.42 -13.69
C GLN A 120 17.60 5.78 -13.13
N ILE A 121 16.83 6.85 -13.33
CA ILE A 121 17.08 8.16 -12.71
C ILE A 121 17.05 8.03 -11.20
N THR A 122 16.03 7.36 -10.65
CA THR A 122 15.89 7.21 -9.19
C THR A 122 17.06 6.45 -8.59
N ALA A 123 17.46 5.32 -9.17
CA ALA A 123 18.61 4.54 -8.72
C ALA A 123 19.93 5.33 -8.85
N ARG A 124 20.12 6.11 -9.92
CA ARG A 124 21.30 7.00 -10.05
C ARG A 124 21.33 8.07 -8.97
N LYS A 125 20.19 8.72 -8.68
CA LYS A 125 20.09 9.72 -7.62
C LYS A 125 20.38 9.13 -6.25
N MET A 126 19.89 7.91 -5.97
CA MET A 126 20.21 7.20 -4.73
C MET A 126 21.72 6.98 -4.57
N ARG A 127 22.40 6.52 -5.63
CA ARG A 127 23.87 6.33 -5.62
C ARG A 127 24.63 7.64 -5.44
N GLN A 128 24.23 8.69 -6.16
CA GLN A 128 24.84 10.03 -6.03
C GLN A 128 24.69 10.61 -4.62
N ALA A 129 23.58 10.31 -3.95
CA ALA A 129 23.33 10.70 -2.57
C ALA A 129 24.02 9.78 -1.54
N GLY A 130 24.82 8.79 -1.97
CA GLY A 130 25.50 7.85 -1.09
C GLY A 130 24.55 6.89 -0.36
N LEU A 131 23.34 6.68 -0.86
CA LEU A 131 22.38 5.73 -0.29
C LEU A 131 22.73 4.28 -0.68
N SER A 132 22.11 3.33 -0.01
CA SER A 132 22.41 1.90 -0.16
C SER A 132 22.29 1.40 -1.61
N GLU A 133 23.38 0.81 -2.12
CA GLU A 133 23.39 0.14 -3.42
C GLU A 133 22.36 -0.99 -3.51
N ARG A 134 22.06 -1.66 -2.39
CA ARG A 134 21.07 -2.73 -2.35
C ARG A 134 19.68 -2.22 -2.73
N TYR A 135 19.28 -1.04 -2.24
CA TYR A 135 18.00 -0.44 -2.60
C TYR A 135 18.02 0.13 -4.02
N ALA A 136 19.12 0.75 -4.47
CA ALA A 136 19.26 1.19 -5.85
C ALA A 136 19.11 0.02 -6.84
N LEU A 137 19.70 -1.14 -6.52
CA LEU A 137 19.53 -2.37 -7.29
C LEU A 137 18.08 -2.87 -7.24
N ALA A 138 17.41 -2.82 -6.09
CA ALA A 138 16.02 -3.25 -5.97
C ALA A 138 15.06 -2.45 -6.86
N LEU A 139 15.29 -1.15 -7.03
CA LEU A 139 14.54 -0.34 -8.00
C LEU A 139 14.77 -0.81 -9.43
N GLN A 140 16.01 -1.19 -9.77
CA GLN A 140 16.40 -1.62 -11.11
C GLN A 140 16.03 -3.06 -11.45
N THR A 141 15.97 -3.96 -10.48
CA THR A 141 15.68 -5.38 -10.70
C THR A 141 14.22 -5.74 -10.41
N GLY A 142 13.52 -4.89 -9.64
CA GLY A 142 12.21 -5.24 -9.11
C GLY A 142 12.27 -6.30 -8.01
N LEU A 143 13.46 -6.61 -7.48
CA LEU A 143 13.69 -7.63 -6.47
C LEU A 143 14.32 -7.00 -5.24
N TRP A 144 13.71 -7.23 -4.08
CA TRP A 144 14.26 -6.75 -2.83
C TRP A 144 15.59 -7.41 -2.51
N PRO A 145 16.47 -6.72 -1.76
CA PRO A 145 17.71 -7.31 -1.31
C PRO A 145 17.42 -8.60 -0.54
N ALA A 146 18.18 -9.67 -0.78
CA ALA A 146 18.08 -10.88 0.02
C ALA A 146 18.34 -10.54 1.49
N ALA A 147 17.26 -10.48 2.28
CA ALA A 147 17.30 -10.25 3.71
C ALA A 147 16.55 -11.39 4.41
N PRO A 148 16.99 -11.81 5.60
CA PRO A 148 16.39 -12.94 6.33
C PRO A 148 14.93 -12.72 6.76
N PHE A 149 14.38 -11.51 6.57
CA PHE A 149 13.04 -11.12 7.02
C PHE A 149 11.96 -11.19 5.93
N PHE A 150 12.33 -11.40 4.67
CA PHE A 150 11.32 -11.50 3.61
C PHE A 150 10.83 -12.94 3.49
N PRO A 151 9.55 -13.23 3.77
CA PRO A 151 9.01 -14.55 3.49
C PRO A 151 9.23 -14.85 2.00
N ARG A 152 9.69 -16.08 1.70
CA ARG A 152 9.76 -16.55 0.31
C ARG A 152 8.34 -16.57 -0.22
N LEU A 153 7.96 -15.52 -0.95
CA LEU A 153 6.66 -15.46 -1.62
C LEU A 153 6.64 -16.58 -2.67
N SER A 154 5.66 -17.49 -2.57
CA SER A 154 5.44 -18.47 -3.62
C SER A 154 4.95 -17.74 -4.87
N LYS A 155 5.38 -18.20 -6.06
CA LYS A 155 4.94 -17.67 -7.36
C LYS A 155 3.48 -18.05 -7.66
N ARG A 156 2.53 -17.64 -6.82
CA ARG A 156 1.10 -17.75 -7.11
C ARG A 156 0.49 -16.36 -7.21
N SER A 157 0.42 -15.89 -8.44
CA SER A 157 -0.34 -14.72 -8.84
C SER A 157 -1.83 -15.07 -8.92
N ALA A 158 -2.64 -14.22 -8.29
CA ALA A 158 -4.04 -13.92 -8.61
C ALA A 158 -5.04 -15.10 -8.63
N ASP A 159 -5.56 -15.46 -7.45
CA ASP A 159 -6.86 -16.13 -7.38
C ASP A 159 -7.96 -15.07 -7.21
N VAL A 160 -8.80 -14.91 -8.24
CA VAL A 160 -10.00 -14.07 -8.22
C VAL A 160 -11.05 -14.73 -7.31
N HIS A 161 -11.12 -14.28 -6.06
CA HIS A 161 -12.15 -14.75 -5.14
C HIS A 161 -13.41 -13.90 -5.31
N SER A 162 -14.37 -14.45 -6.03
CA SER A 162 -15.76 -14.02 -5.91
C SER A 162 -16.39 -14.86 -4.79
N TYR A 163 -16.93 -14.26 -3.72
CA TYR A 163 -17.88 -14.97 -2.82
C TYR A 163 -19.15 -14.18 -2.48
N GLN A 164 -20.33 -14.78 -2.68
CA GLN A 164 -21.63 -14.16 -2.44
C GLN A 164 -22.14 -14.49 -1.06
N ALA A 165 -22.24 -13.47 -0.22
CA ALA A 165 -23.53 -13.07 0.35
C ALA A 165 -23.51 -11.53 0.35
N ASN A 166 -24.31 -10.91 -0.53
CA ASN A 166 -24.36 -9.45 -0.81
C ASN A 166 -23.09 -8.78 -1.44
N ARG A 167 -22.26 -9.63 -2.07
CA ARG A 167 -20.96 -9.54 -2.80
C ARG A 167 -20.43 -8.18 -3.34
N LEU A 168 -19.20 -7.86 -2.94
CA LEU A 168 -18.18 -6.90 -3.45
C LEU A 168 -17.90 -6.99 -4.97
N VAL A 169 -17.54 -5.89 -5.64
CA VAL A 169 -16.95 -5.93 -7.00
C VAL A 169 -15.45 -5.64 -6.91
N ILE A 170 -14.63 -6.65 -7.21
CA ILE A 170 -13.17 -6.59 -7.34
C ILE A 170 -12.85 -6.61 -8.84
N ARG A 171 -11.97 -5.73 -9.35
CA ARG A 171 -11.31 -5.95 -10.64
C ARG A 171 -9.79 -5.80 -10.50
N GLN A 172 -9.09 -6.93 -10.62
CA GLN A 172 -7.70 -7.00 -11.05
C GLN A 172 -7.69 -7.17 -12.57
N THR A 173 -6.88 -6.41 -13.32
CA THR A 173 -6.53 -6.76 -14.70
C THR A 173 -5.08 -6.36 -14.98
N ILE A 174 -4.25 -7.37 -15.23
CA ILE A 174 -2.95 -7.28 -15.87
C ILE A 174 -3.22 -7.41 -17.38
N HIS A 175 -2.98 -6.36 -18.17
CA HIS A 175 -2.54 -6.41 -19.58
C HIS A 175 -2.16 -4.99 -20.04
N LEU A 176 -1.00 -4.86 -20.70
CA LEU A 176 -0.52 -3.63 -21.35
C LEU A 176 -1.55 -3.09 -22.35
N LEU A 177 -1.86 -1.78 -22.28
CA LEU A 177 -1.87 -0.80 -23.38
C LEU A 177 -2.59 0.50 -22.94
N SER A 178 -2.03 1.62 -23.39
CA SER A 178 -2.21 2.99 -22.89
C SER A 178 -3.56 3.67 -23.17
N ASN A 179 -3.76 4.76 -22.43
CA ASN A 179 -4.57 5.97 -22.69
C ASN A 179 -6.05 5.98 -22.28
N ARG A 180 -6.33 6.62 -21.12
CA ARG A 180 -7.17 7.85 -21.01
C ARG A 180 -7.31 8.35 -19.54
N PRO A 181 -7.70 9.62 -19.31
CA PRO A 181 -7.58 10.28 -18.01
C PRO A 181 -8.87 10.21 -17.18
N TYR A 182 -8.76 10.09 -15.85
CA TYR A 182 -9.89 10.18 -14.92
C TYR A 182 -9.65 11.19 -13.79
N ARG A 183 -10.67 12.02 -13.51
CA ARG A 183 -10.70 13.03 -12.43
C ARG A 183 -11.57 12.54 -11.27
N LYS A 184 -11.17 13.00 -10.06
CA LYS A 184 -11.79 12.83 -8.72
C LYS A 184 -11.61 11.44 -8.09
N ASN A 185 -10.36 11.10 -7.81
CA ASN A 185 -9.96 9.97 -6.99
C ASN A 185 -9.38 10.47 -5.65
N VAL A 186 -9.72 9.83 -4.54
CA VAL A 186 -8.97 9.99 -3.29
C VAL A 186 -7.74 9.09 -3.40
N MET A 187 -6.58 9.71 -3.57
CA MET A 187 -5.28 9.03 -3.59
C MET A 187 -4.88 8.75 -2.14
N LEU A 188 -4.65 7.49 -1.79
CA LEU A 188 -4.22 7.06 -0.46
C LEU A 188 -2.71 7.30 -0.26
N ASP A 189 -2.28 8.56 -0.37
CA ASP A 189 -0.90 8.99 -0.07
C ASP A 189 -0.57 8.89 1.43
N TYR A 190 -1.58 8.90 2.31
CA TYR A 190 -1.37 9.01 3.75
C TYR A 190 -0.82 7.73 4.41
N VAL A 191 -1.22 6.54 3.94
CA VAL A 191 -0.65 5.25 4.43
C VAL A 191 0.87 5.22 4.19
N GLN A 192 1.31 5.90 3.15
CA GLN A 192 2.71 5.91 2.71
C GLN A 192 3.53 7.00 3.40
N TYR A 193 2.90 8.09 3.84
CA TYR A 193 3.54 9.07 4.71
C TYR A 193 3.95 8.49 6.08
N LEU A 194 3.21 7.50 6.61
CA LEU A 194 3.63 6.73 7.79
C LEU A 194 4.73 5.71 7.47
N CYS A 195 5.00 5.46 6.19
CA CYS A 195 5.94 4.48 5.64
C CYS A 195 7.16 5.20 5.05
N GLY A 196 7.89 5.93 5.90
CA GLY A 196 9.00 6.85 5.57
C GLY A 196 9.89 6.47 4.39
N SER A 197 9.44 6.77 3.17
CA SER A 197 10.19 6.59 1.93
C SER A 197 10.03 7.84 1.07
N VAL A 198 11.09 8.66 1.11
CA VAL A 198 11.48 9.71 0.15
C VAL A 198 10.37 10.69 -0.28
N GLN A 199 10.21 11.76 0.50
CA GLN A 199 9.61 13.00 0.03
C GLN A 199 10.53 13.67 -1.00
N THR A 200 10.15 13.71 -2.27
CA THR A 200 10.34 14.92 -3.09
C THR A 200 9.32 14.97 -4.22
N ALA A 201 8.64 16.12 -4.33
CA ALA A 201 7.73 16.58 -5.39
C ALA A 201 6.33 15.94 -5.45
N PHE A 202 5.32 16.62 -4.91
CA PHE A 202 4.24 17.27 -5.68
C PHE A 202 3.51 18.25 -4.76
N GLY A 203 3.42 19.51 -5.20
CA GLY A 203 2.77 20.58 -4.47
C GLY A 203 1.25 20.60 -4.65
N ALA A 204 0.63 21.34 -3.73
CA ALA A 204 -0.76 21.80 -3.71
C ALA A 204 -1.86 20.78 -3.35
N GLY A 205 -2.26 20.86 -2.07
CA GLY A 205 -3.68 21.06 -1.74
C GLY A 205 -4.51 19.82 -1.46
N LEU A 206 -4.30 19.19 -0.30
CA LEU A 206 -5.33 18.37 0.34
C LEU A 206 -5.52 18.86 1.78
N ARG A 207 -6.72 19.34 2.13
CA ARG A 207 -7.09 19.60 3.52
C ARG A 207 -7.52 18.25 4.13
N ILE A 208 -6.83 17.86 5.20
CA ILE A 208 -7.17 16.77 6.13
C ILE A 208 -8.41 17.19 6.93
#